data_AF-A0A379MLZ2-F1
#
_entry.id   AF-A0A379MLZ2-F1
#
_cell.length_a   1.000
_cell.length_b   1.000
_cell.length_c   1.000
_cell.angle_alpha   90.00
_cell.angle_beta   90.00
_cell.angle_gamma   90.00
#
_symmetry.space_group_name_H-M   'P 1'
#
loop_
_entity.id
_entity.type
_entity.pdbx_description
1 polymer ?
#
loop_
_entity_poly.entity_id
_entity_poly.type
_entity_poly.pdbx_seq_one_letter_code
_entity_poly.pdbx_strand_id
1 'polypeptide(L)' 'MTTGQVWAGVDVGKEHHWVCAVDDSGKVVLSRRLVNDEQPIRELVAEIDELASECRGRWT' A
#
# COMPACT_ATOMS: atom_id res chain seq x y z
N MET A 1 14.55 -15.12 7.46
CA MET A 1 14.04 -13.94 8.18
C MET A 1 13.18 -13.17 7.20
N THR A 2 11.86 -13.33 7.25
CA THR A 2 10.95 -12.56 6.40
C THR A 2 10.88 -11.15 6.96
N THR A 3 11.51 -10.22 6.25
CA THR A 3 11.30 -8.78 6.39
C THR A 3 9.79 -8.52 6.36
N GLY A 4 9.25 -7.72 7.30
CA GLY A 4 7.85 -7.32 7.29
C GLY A 4 7.42 -6.91 5.88
N GLN A 5 6.47 -7.66 5.34
CA GLN A 5 6.06 -7.59 3.95
C GLN A 5 4.68 -6.93 3.90
N VAL A 6 4.49 -6.04 2.93
CA VAL A 6 3.19 -5.48 2.60
C VAL A 6 2.85 -5.93 1.17
N TRP A 7 1.58 -6.26 0.95
CA TRP A 7 1.06 -6.56 -0.39
C TRP A 7 0.01 -5.52 -0.73
N ALA A 8 0.20 -4.84 -1.86
CA ALA A 8 -0.77 -3.90 -2.39
C ALA A 8 -1.51 -4.53 -3.59
N GLY A 9 -2.85 -4.46 -3.57
CA GLY A 9 -3.73 -4.75 -4.68
C GLY A 9 -4.32 -3.45 -5.24
N VAL A 10 -4.36 -3.34 -6.56
CA VAL A 10 -4.91 -2.18 -7.28
C VAL A 10 -6.02 -2.66 -8.22
N ASP A 11 -7.22 -2.13 -8.00
CA ASP A 11 -8.34 -2.23 -8.95
C ASP A 11 -8.31 -0.99 -9.84
N VAL A 12 -8.07 -1.20 -11.13
CA VAL A 12 -7.78 -0.13 -12.11
C VAL A 12 -9.04 0.27 -12.85
N GLY A 13 -9.54 1.47 -12.58
CA GLY A 13 -10.63 2.09 -13.32
C GLY A 13 -10.15 3.17 -14.29
N LYS A 14 -11.06 3.66 -15.13
CA LYS A 14 -10.74 4.72 -16.11
C LYS A 14 -10.45 6.07 -15.44
N GLU A 15 -11.27 6.44 -14.48
CA GLU A 15 -11.17 7.73 -13.78
C GLU A 15 -10.53 7.59 -12.39
N HIS A 16 -10.69 6.43 -11.77
CA HIS A 16 -10.27 6.19 -10.40
C HIS A 16 -9.78 4.77 -10.24
N HIS A 17 -8.78 4.60 -9.36
CA HIS A 17 -8.29 3.32 -8.89
C HIS A 17 -8.77 3.09 -7.47
N TRP A 18 -8.97 1.84 -7.09
CA TRP A 18 -9.06 1.46 -5.68
C TRP A 18 -7.79 0.74 -5.28
N VAL A 19 -7.18 1.16 -4.19
CA VAL A 19 -5.96 0.53 -3.67
C VAL A 19 -6.21 0.02 -2.27
N CYS A 20 -5.79 -1.22 -2.03
CA CYS A 20 -5.80 -1.86 -0.73
C CYS A 20 -4.42 -2.46 -0.46
N ALA A 21 -3.86 -2.25 0.72
CA ALA A 21 -2.62 -2.89 1.15
C ALA A 21 -2.82 -3.63 2.47
N VAL A 22 -2.19 -4.81 2.58
CA VAL A 22 -2.24 -5.67 3.78
C VAL A 22 -0.83 -6.01 4.26
N ASP A 23 -0.68 -6.18 5.58
CA ASP A 23 0.53 -6.72 6.20
C ASP A 23 0.56 -8.28 6.20
N ASP A 24 1.58 -8.87 6.82
CA ASP A 24 1.83 -10.31 6.90
C ASP A 24 0.81 -11.08 7.75
N SER A 25 0.11 -10.38 8.64
CA SER A 25 -1.03 -10.92 9.38
C SER A 25 -2.34 -10.87 8.58
N GLY A 26 -2.32 -10.27 7.38
CA GLY A 26 -3.49 -10.02 6.56
C GLY A 26 -4.31 -8.82 7.03
N LYS A 27 -3.78 -7.99 7.93
CA LYS A 27 -4.45 -6.77 8.38
C LYS A 27 -4.35 -5.70 7.30
N VAL A 28 -5.47 -5.05 7.00
CA VAL A 28 -5.51 -3.89 6.11
C VAL A 28 -4.79 -2.71 6.75
N VAL A 29 -3.76 -2.21 6.07
CA VAL A 29 -2.96 -1.04 6.48
C VAL A 29 -3.23 0.19 5.63
N LEU A 30 -3.79 0.01 4.43
CA LEU A 30 -4.24 1.07 3.55
C LEU A 30 -5.47 0.60 2.75
N SER A 31 -6.48 1.44 2.62
CA SER A 31 -7.61 1.20 1.71
C SER A 31 -8.21 2.53 1.29
N ARG A 32 -8.04 2.93 0.02
CA ARG A 32 -8.59 4.19 -0.49
C ARG A 32 -8.81 4.20 -1.98
N ARG A 33 -9.71 5.09 -2.39
CA ARG A 33 -9.89 5.49 -3.79
C ARG A 33 -8.85 6.55 -4.16
N LEU A 34 -8.32 6.44 -5.37
CA LEU A 34 -7.33 7.35 -5.94
C LEU A 34 -7.81 7.83 -7.31
N VAL A 35 -7.57 9.09 -7.67
CA VAL A 35 -7.79 9.56 -9.05
C VAL A 35 -6.75 8.91 -9.97
N ASN A 36 -7.14 8.61 -11.21
CA ASN A 36 -6.23 8.14 -12.24
C ASN A 36 -5.37 9.31 -12.77
N ASP A 37 -4.44 9.76 -11.93
CA ASP A 37 -3.45 10.78 -12.24
C ASP A 37 -2.07 10.30 -11.76
N GLU A 38 -1.02 10.68 -12.47
CA GLU A 38 0.34 10.21 -12.19
C GLU A 38 0.84 10.65 -10.81
N GLN A 39 0.55 11.90 -10.40
CA GLN A 39 1.08 12.43 -9.14
C GLN A 39 0.51 11.65 -7.93
N PRO A 40 -0.82 11.49 -7.77
CA PRO A 40 -1.39 10.67 -6.70
C PRO A 40 -0.91 9.21 -6.72
N ILE A 41 -0.68 8.64 -7.90
CA ILE A 41 -0.16 7.27 -8.02
C ILE A 41 1.27 7.17 -7.49
N ARG A 42 2.13 8.13 -7.81
CA ARG A 42 3.51 8.18 -7.30
C ARG A 42 3.56 8.38 -5.79
N GLU A 43 2.72 9.28 -5.27
CA GLU A 43 2.60 9.51 -3.82
C GLU A 43 2.17 8.25 -3.08
N LEU A 44 1.21 7.50 -3.65
CA LEU A 44 0.75 6.22 -3.09
C LEU A 44 1.87 5.17 -3.06
N VAL A 45 2.71 5.08 -4.09
CA VAL A 45 3.84 4.12 -4.11
C VAL A 45 4.82 4.43 -2.99
N ALA A 46 5.16 5.72 -2.79
CA ALA A 46 6.03 6.14 -1.70
C ALA A 46 5.43 5.81 -0.32
N GLU A 47 4.13 6.06 -0.14
CA GLU A 47 3.39 5.70 1.09
C GLU A 47 3.43 4.19 1.36
N ILE A 48 3.27 3.34 0.34
CA ILE A 48 3.35 1.88 0.49
C ILE A 48 4.77 1.42 0.86
N ASP A 49 5.81 2.05 0.32
CA ASP A 49 7.21 1.75 0.66
C ASP A 49 7.54 2.13 2.11
N GLU A 50 6.99 3.24 2.60
CA GLU A 50 7.07 3.65 4.01
C GLU A 50 6.35 2.65 4.91
N LEU A 51 5.12 2.28 4.59
CA LEU A 51 4.34 1.26 5.33
C LEU A 51 5.10 -0.08 5.41
N ALA A 52 5.70 -0.52 4.30
CA ALA A 52 6.51 -1.74 4.27
C ALA A 52 7.75 -1.61 5.18
N SER A 53 8.33 -0.42 5.29
CA SER A 53 9.48 -0.16 6.17
C SER A 53 9.09 -0.15 7.64
N GLU A 54 7.92 0.38 8.00
CA GLU A 54 7.38 0.31 9.36
C GLU A 54 7.06 -1.13 9.79
N CYS A 55 6.46 -1.93 8.90
CA CYS A 55 6.22 -3.35 9.15
C CYS A 55 7.53 -4.13 9.40
N ARG A 56 8.64 -3.73 8.78
CA ARG A 56 9.97 -4.32 9.05
C ARG A 56 10.53 -3.98 10.43
N GLY A 57 10.22 -2.80 10.97
CA GLY A 57 10.77 -2.29 12.23
C GLY A 57 10.00 -2.69 13.49
N ARG A 58 8.82 -3.30 13.35
CA ARG A 58 7.90 -3.60 14.45
C ARG A 58 8.15 -4.99 15.04
N TRP A 59 9.27 -5.15 15.74
CA TRP A 59 9.49 -6.27 16.66
C TRP A 59 9.50 -5.73 18.09
N THR A 60 8.42 -5.97 18.84
CA THR A 60 8.38 -5.89 20.31
C THR A 60 7.96 -7.25 20.84
#